data_AF-E4M833-F1
#
_entry.id   AF-E4M833-F1
#
_cell.length_a   1.000
_cell.length_b   1.000
_cell.length_c   1.000
_cell.angle_alpha   90.00
_cell.angle_beta   90.00
_cell.angle_gamma   90.00
#
_symmetry.space_group_name_H-M   'P 1'
#
loop_
_entity.id
_entity.type
_entity.pdbx_description
1 polymer ?
#
loop_
_entity_poly.entity_id
_entity_poly.type
_entity_poly.pdbx_seq_one_letter_code
_entity_poly.pdbx_strand_id
1 'polypeptide(L)'
;MTRAGRILLIILAAAGACRPAQAQEFRVKPDHTVVFGGQHLLPDYLPEFTVLFSAADPQLRMRPAGIPDVQYNVATWLSDRPELNRTDRRADQSGDGFDDEILEGSVESRTADLFNAGRIIVVRPVSHRAEETDKVTFGYPENDLFSIAAELTADTATGRPLLTYRLTAKTGGWYSVGFTGFAGRDPKRTDEIWQPLIWQEKRFPDKSYLTLAFRCPVPSAFVTYRNATYGILAHPAEFPFDPLPTAANSRFGVAVRDRQGLASPMLFAPVPGGIGSETAPGGELVFSALLCGERGDTTDALQNVAESLFGFTGNRNNALGSLNGTIENMISYILGPYSRFLDKEKGCTYATDVPGAVKNVSSLNPLEIAVLNDNRTMLLERALPVYEYVLSREKLLFCADSTQDIQYPSRRMNGPCCPVSELTALNSILKDNAPYLLSFAGKEYHSTRVRNLDVVEQGGTWRNAMHLYRATGEPGYLKKAVAGADLYIRRRIDTPAAAGRNSTRSTSGTPPPSRTGIFWSIPTGKPRTTNTSSRKDMRRWTLPPNGSRHGGFRKSDSPRNLPARAPDTGVSSWPTTLRGCCGWRITRATGFWHARRTTPS
;
A
#
# COMPACT_ATOMS: atom_id res chain seq x y z
N MET A 1 42.35 40.40 -5.33
CA MET A 1 40.94 40.58 -5.76
C MET A 1 40.25 41.53 -4.80
N THR A 2 39.72 42.64 -5.28
CA THR A 2 38.97 43.63 -4.47
C THR A 2 37.63 43.05 -4.01
N ARG A 3 37.07 43.61 -2.93
CA ARG A 3 35.75 43.21 -2.39
C ARG A 3 34.66 43.29 -3.46
N ALA A 4 34.74 44.27 -4.36
CA ALA A 4 33.90 44.41 -5.54
C ALA A 4 34.08 43.27 -6.56
N GLY A 5 35.31 42.81 -6.80
CA GLY A 5 35.58 41.68 -7.70
C GLY A 5 35.08 40.33 -7.16
N ARG A 6 35.03 40.14 -5.83
CA ARG A 6 34.41 38.96 -5.21
C ARG A 6 32.89 38.99 -5.29
N ILE A 7 32.27 40.17 -5.14
CA ILE A 7 30.82 40.34 -5.30
C ILE A 7 30.42 40.10 -6.76
N LEU A 8 31.18 40.62 -7.73
CA LEU A 8 30.91 40.37 -9.15
C LEU A 8 31.05 38.88 -9.52
N LEU A 9 32.03 38.15 -8.94
CA LEU A 9 32.17 36.72 -9.16
C LEU A 9 31.05 35.90 -8.51
N ILE A 10 30.54 36.31 -7.35
CA ILE A 10 29.40 35.68 -6.68
C ILE A 10 28.10 35.99 -7.44
N ILE A 11 27.94 37.19 -7.99
CA ILE A 11 26.79 37.55 -8.84
C ILE A 11 26.87 36.82 -10.18
N LEU A 12 28.06 36.65 -10.78
CA LEU A 12 28.22 35.85 -12.00
C LEU A 12 28.04 34.34 -11.74
N ALA A 13 28.44 33.84 -10.57
CA ALA A 13 28.17 32.46 -10.15
C ALA A 13 26.69 32.23 -9.79
N ALA A 14 26.02 33.24 -9.22
CA ALA A 14 24.58 33.21 -8.93
C ALA A 14 23.73 33.42 -10.20
N ALA A 15 24.19 34.24 -11.16
CA ALA A 15 23.57 34.39 -12.48
C ALA A 15 23.82 33.17 -13.38
N GLY A 16 24.92 32.43 -13.16
CA GLY A 16 25.14 31.11 -13.75
C GLY A 16 24.32 29.99 -13.09
N ALA A 17 23.83 30.20 -11.86
CA ALA A 17 22.99 29.25 -11.11
C ALA A 17 21.48 29.56 -11.18
N CYS A 18 21.11 30.77 -11.62
CA CYS A 18 19.74 31.15 -11.99
C CYS A 18 19.63 31.24 -13.52
N ARG A 19 19.81 30.10 -14.21
CA ARG A 19 19.04 29.89 -15.43
C ARG A 19 17.57 29.68 -15.00
N PRO A 20 16.58 30.26 -15.70
CA PRO A 20 15.20 29.78 -15.55
C PRO A 20 15.20 28.26 -15.74
N ALA A 21 14.34 27.57 -14.99
CA ALA A 21 14.10 26.13 -15.16
C ALA A 21 14.09 25.79 -16.66
N GLN A 22 14.89 24.78 -17.01
CA GLN A 22 15.27 24.36 -18.35
C GLN A 22 14.20 24.60 -19.41
N ALA A 23 14.58 25.28 -20.49
CA ALA A 23 13.88 25.18 -21.76
C ALA A 23 13.65 23.69 -22.09
N GLN A 24 12.41 23.37 -22.43
CA GLN A 24 11.87 22.04 -22.64
C GLN A 24 12.83 21.11 -23.41
N GLU A 25 13.34 20.08 -22.74
CA GLU A 25 14.18 19.06 -23.36
C GLU A 25 13.32 17.97 -24.00
N PHE A 26 12.41 18.31 -24.91
CA PHE A 26 11.87 17.31 -25.83
C PHE A 26 11.66 17.86 -27.23
N ARG A 27 11.87 17.01 -28.22
CA ARG A 27 11.68 17.30 -29.64
C ARG A 27 10.75 16.28 -30.25
N VAL A 28 9.94 16.71 -31.21
CA VAL A 28 9.08 15.80 -31.96
C VAL A 28 9.70 15.54 -33.33
N LYS A 29 9.88 14.26 -33.66
CA LYS A 29 10.38 13.82 -34.97
C LYS A 29 9.29 13.96 -36.04
N PRO A 30 9.65 13.92 -37.34
CA PRO A 30 8.66 13.91 -38.43
C PRO A 30 7.65 12.75 -38.35
N ASP A 31 8.03 11.63 -37.74
CA ASP A 31 7.16 10.48 -37.47
C ASP A 31 6.31 10.63 -36.19
N HIS A 32 6.25 11.84 -35.63
CA HIS A 32 5.51 12.22 -34.42
C HIS A 32 6.04 11.61 -33.11
N THR A 33 7.17 10.90 -33.15
CA THR A 33 7.81 10.38 -31.95
C THR A 33 8.39 11.52 -31.13
N VAL A 34 8.03 11.55 -29.83
CA VAL A 34 8.62 12.44 -28.84
C VAL A 34 9.94 11.85 -28.38
N VAL A 35 11.01 12.63 -28.55
CA VAL A 35 12.33 12.31 -28.02
C VAL A 35 12.62 13.27 -26.89
N PHE A 36 12.79 12.70 -25.69
CA PHE A 36 13.22 13.45 -24.52
C PHE A 36 14.73 13.62 -24.54
N GLY A 37 15.19 14.84 -24.33
CA GLY A 37 16.59 15.22 -24.17
C GLY A 37 17.02 15.23 -22.69
N GLY A 38 18.32 15.52 -22.51
CA GLY A 38 19.02 15.70 -21.23
C GLY A 38 18.69 14.71 -20.10
N GLN A 39 18.20 15.20 -18.95
CA GLN A 39 18.15 14.40 -17.71
C GLN A 39 16.91 13.50 -17.55
N HIS A 40 15.94 13.55 -18.48
CA HIS A 40 14.65 12.88 -18.31
C HIS A 40 14.71 11.35 -18.31
N LEU A 41 15.78 10.72 -18.81
CA LEU A 41 15.97 9.25 -18.88
C LEU A 41 14.80 8.45 -19.50
N LEU A 42 13.84 9.14 -20.10
CA LEU A 42 12.71 8.58 -20.80
C LEU A 42 13.16 8.03 -22.15
N PRO A 43 12.72 6.82 -22.53
CA PRO A 43 12.85 6.38 -23.92
C PRO A 43 11.96 7.22 -24.83
N ASP A 44 12.23 7.15 -26.13
CA ASP A 44 11.35 7.68 -27.18
C ASP A 44 9.90 7.21 -26.93
N TYR A 45 8.96 8.16 -27.01
CA TYR A 45 7.54 7.92 -26.76
C TYR A 45 6.74 8.36 -27.97
N LEU A 46 5.96 7.46 -28.55
CA LEU A 46 4.97 7.83 -29.55
C LEU A 46 3.67 8.13 -28.81
N PRO A 47 3.00 9.28 -28.97
CA PRO A 47 1.68 9.54 -28.37
C PRO A 47 0.54 8.67 -28.95
N GLU A 48 0.75 7.36 -29.02
CA GLU A 48 -0.25 6.37 -29.39
C GLU A 48 -1.22 6.14 -28.23
N PHE A 49 -2.50 6.12 -28.57
CA PHE A 49 -3.56 5.72 -27.64
C PHE A 49 -4.24 4.44 -28.12
N THR A 50 -4.68 3.64 -27.15
CA THR A 50 -5.59 2.52 -27.40
C THR A 50 -6.95 2.85 -26.80
N VAL A 51 -7.96 3.04 -27.64
CA VAL A 51 -9.34 3.23 -27.20
C VAL A 51 -10.04 1.88 -27.19
N LEU A 52 -10.58 1.49 -26.04
CA LEU A 52 -11.50 0.37 -25.89
C LEU A 52 -12.93 0.91 -25.93
N PHE A 53 -13.72 0.40 -26.87
CA PHE A 53 -15.12 0.77 -27.04
C PHE A 53 -16.05 -0.42 -26.86
N SER A 54 -17.17 -0.22 -26.17
CA SER A 54 -18.28 -1.17 -26.14
C SER A 54 -19.62 -0.45 -26.29
N ALA A 55 -20.52 -1.02 -27.08
CA ALA A 55 -21.89 -0.51 -27.22
C ALA A 55 -22.80 -0.87 -26.03
N ALA A 56 -22.36 -1.80 -25.17
CA ALA A 56 -23.04 -2.21 -23.94
C ALA A 56 -22.06 -2.17 -22.76
N ASP A 57 -22.57 -2.07 -21.53
CA ASP A 57 -21.74 -2.08 -20.32
C ASP A 57 -20.82 -3.33 -20.29
N PRO A 58 -19.48 -3.17 -20.26
CA PRO A 58 -18.54 -4.27 -20.06
C PRO A 58 -18.71 -5.01 -18.71
N GLN A 59 -19.49 -4.46 -17.78
CA GLN A 59 -19.77 -4.97 -16.45
C GLN A 59 -18.50 -5.27 -15.66
N LEU A 60 -17.79 -4.23 -15.23
CA LEU A 60 -16.63 -4.37 -14.37
C LEU A 60 -16.97 -5.15 -13.08
N ARG A 61 -16.23 -6.23 -12.79
CA ARG A 61 -16.31 -6.96 -11.51
C ARG A 61 -14.94 -7.45 -11.07
N MET A 62 -14.73 -7.57 -9.77
CA MET A 62 -13.55 -8.23 -9.20
C MET A 62 -13.80 -9.74 -9.10
N ARG A 63 -12.83 -10.56 -9.50
CA ARG A 63 -12.88 -12.03 -9.40
C ARG A 63 -11.53 -12.62 -8.98
N PRO A 64 -11.49 -13.81 -8.37
CA PRO A 64 -10.24 -14.55 -8.19
C PRO A 64 -9.48 -14.72 -9.51
N ALA A 65 -8.18 -14.44 -9.49
CA ALA A 65 -7.35 -14.46 -10.70
C ALA A 65 -7.02 -15.87 -11.21
N GLY A 66 -7.21 -16.90 -10.37
CA GLY A 66 -6.82 -18.28 -10.70
C GLY A 66 -5.30 -18.49 -10.78
N ILE A 67 -4.50 -17.57 -10.25
CA ILE A 67 -3.03 -17.67 -10.26
C ILE A 67 -2.62 -18.80 -9.30
N PRO A 68 -1.82 -19.79 -9.76
CA PRO A 68 -1.37 -20.89 -8.90
C PRO A 68 -0.70 -20.38 -7.63
N ASP A 69 -1.12 -20.92 -6.49
CA ASP A 69 -0.60 -20.60 -5.15
C ASP A 69 -0.72 -19.12 -4.70
N VAL A 70 -1.42 -18.26 -5.45
CA VAL A 70 -1.60 -16.84 -5.12
C VAL A 70 -3.09 -16.52 -4.98
N GLN A 71 -3.50 -16.13 -3.78
CA GLN A 71 -4.86 -15.62 -3.53
C GLN A 71 -4.90 -14.14 -3.87
N TYR A 72 -5.33 -13.83 -5.08
CA TYR A 72 -5.43 -12.46 -5.56
C TYR A 72 -6.67 -12.30 -6.45
N ASN A 73 -7.36 -11.17 -6.31
CA ASN A 73 -8.53 -10.85 -7.12
C ASN A 73 -8.14 -9.83 -8.20
N VAL A 74 -8.67 -9.92 -9.41
CA VAL A 74 -8.38 -9.02 -10.53
C VAL A 74 -9.66 -8.41 -11.08
N ALA A 75 -9.54 -7.27 -11.77
CA ALA A 75 -10.62 -6.69 -12.54
C ALA A 75 -10.96 -7.60 -13.73
N THR A 76 -12.25 -7.74 -14.02
CA THR A 76 -12.78 -8.59 -15.09
C THR A 76 -13.99 -7.96 -15.75
N TRP A 77 -14.25 -8.36 -17.00
CA TRP A 77 -15.33 -7.83 -17.84
C TRP A 77 -16.02 -8.95 -18.59
N LEU A 78 -17.27 -8.72 -19.01
CA LEU A 78 -17.91 -9.58 -20.00
C LEU A 78 -17.17 -9.47 -21.34
N SER A 79 -17.02 -10.60 -22.02
CA SER A 79 -16.25 -10.68 -23.27
C SER A 79 -16.76 -11.80 -24.17
N ASP A 80 -16.61 -11.61 -25.47
CA ASP A 80 -16.76 -12.63 -26.50
C ASP A 80 -15.56 -13.61 -26.54
N ARG A 81 -14.49 -13.29 -25.81
CA ARG A 81 -13.28 -14.11 -25.65
C ARG A 81 -13.05 -14.47 -24.17
N PRO A 82 -13.96 -15.19 -23.53
CA PRO A 82 -13.83 -15.50 -22.12
C PRO A 82 -12.73 -16.52 -21.84
N GLU A 83 -11.91 -16.24 -20.84
CA GLU A 83 -10.75 -17.05 -20.47
C GLU A 83 -10.48 -17.09 -18.95
N LEU A 84 -11.50 -16.74 -18.15
CA LEU A 84 -11.46 -16.81 -16.69
C LEU A 84 -11.98 -18.15 -16.17
N ASN A 85 -11.14 -18.85 -15.41
CA ASN A 85 -11.50 -20.11 -14.76
C ASN A 85 -12.07 -19.88 -13.36
N ARG A 86 -13.05 -20.71 -12.97
CA ARG A 86 -13.59 -20.69 -11.60
C ARG A 86 -12.51 -21.14 -10.62
N THR A 87 -12.40 -20.42 -9.51
CA THR A 87 -11.58 -20.83 -8.36
C THR A 87 -12.53 -21.19 -7.23
N ASP A 88 -12.36 -22.37 -6.64
CA ASP A 88 -13.19 -22.78 -5.51
C ASP A 88 -12.82 -22.00 -4.25
N ARG A 89 -13.86 -21.50 -3.58
CA ARG A 89 -13.73 -20.88 -2.26
C ARG A 89 -13.18 -21.94 -1.29
N ARG A 90 -12.14 -21.58 -0.56
CA ARG A 90 -11.59 -22.42 0.50
C ARG A 90 -12.41 -22.25 1.77
N ALA A 91 -12.50 -23.30 2.59
CA ALA A 91 -13.26 -23.27 3.84
C ALA A 91 -12.75 -22.20 4.83
N ASP A 92 -11.48 -21.81 4.75
CA ASP A 92 -10.86 -20.76 5.56
C ASP A 92 -11.13 -19.33 5.06
N GLN A 93 -11.80 -19.17 3.91
CA GLN A 93 -12.19 -17.88 3.34
C GLN A 93 -13.58 -17.46 3.85
N SER A 94 -13.74 -17.37 5.16
CA SER A 94 -15.00 -17.00 5.84
C SER A 94 -14.76 -15.90 6.87
N GLY A 95 -15.82 -15.16 7.22
CA GLY A 95 -15.76 -14.08 8.21
C GLY A 95 -15.59 -12.70 7.59
N ASP A 96 -15.20 -11.72 8.39
CA ASP A 96 -14.95 -10.36 7.94
C ASP A 96 -13.75 -10.30 6.97
N GLY A 97 -13.81 -9.40 5.99
CA GLY A 97 -12.76 -9.22 4.98
C GLY A 97 -12.84 -10.12 3.74
N PHE A 98 -13.86 -10.96 3.61
CA PHE A 98 -14.17 -11.70 2.38
C PHE A 98 -15.47 -11.22 1.74
N ASP A 99 -15.47 -11.12 0.40
CA ASP A 99 -16.59 -10.62 -0.38
C ASP A 99 -17.16 -11.74 -1.26
N ASP A 100 -18.36 -12.21 -0.92
CA ASP A 100 -19.03 -13.30 -1.64
C ASP A 100 -19.32 -12.92 -3.10
N GLU A 101 -19.57 -11.63 -3.40
CA GLU A 101 -19.77 -11.18 -4.79
C GLU A 101 -18.49 -11.37 -5.63
N ILE A 102 -17.33 -11.39 -4.98
CA ILE A 102 -16.04 -11.67 -5.62
C ILE A 102 -15.78 -13.18 -5.66
N LEU A 103 -15.83 -13.85 -4.50
CA LEU A 103 -15.41 -15.24 -4.35
C LEU A 103 -16.36 -16.25 -4.98
N GLU A 104 -17.66 -15.95 -5.01
CA GLU A 104 -18.71 -16.82 -5.56
C GLU A 104 -19.34 -16.24 -6.83
N GLY A 105 -18.93 -15.04 -7.23
CA GLY A 105 -19.43 -14.38 -8.42
C GLY A 105 -19.11 -15.18 -9.70
N SER A 106 -20.08 -15.21 -10.62
CA SER A 106 -19.91 -15.90 -11.90
C SER A 106 -18.67 -15.41 -12.65
N VAL A 107 -17.95 -16.37 -13.24
CA VAL A 107 -16.81 -16.18 -14.16
C VAL A 107 -17.20 -16.46 -15.62
N GLU A 108 -18.44 -16.89 -15.85
CA GLU A 108 -18.94 -17.21 -17.19
C GLU A 108 -18.89 -15.98 -18.10
N SER A 109 -18.45 -16.19 -19.34
CA SER A 109 -18.32 -15.13 -20.34
C SER A 109 -17.44 -13.95 -19.88
N ARG A 110 -16.49 -14.18 -18.97
CA ARG A 110 -15.58 -13.13 -18.46
C ARG A 110 -14.13 -13.29 -18.89
N THR A 111 -13.49 -12.14 -19.07
CA THR A 111 -12.05 -11.98 -19.28
C THR A 111 -11.42 -11.20 -18.12
N ALA A 112 -10.16 -11.51 -17.83
CA ALA A 112 -9.29 -10.67 -17.00
C ALA A 112 -8.20 -9.96 -17.83
N ASP A 113 -8.09 -10.27 -19.12
CA ASP A 113 -7.30 -9.51 -20.09
C ASP A 113 -8.03 -8.23 -20.48
N LEU A 114 -7.43 -7.08 -20.16
CA LEU A 114 -7.93 -5.75 -20.47
C LEU A 114 -8.26 -5.57 -21.95
N PHE A 115 -7.46 -6.13 -22.86
CA PHE A 115 -7.65 -5.93 -24.30
C PHE A 115 -8.83 -6.74 -24.86
N ASN A 116 -9.42 -7.64 -24.07
CA ASN A 116 -10.65 -8.35 -24.42
C ASN A 116 -11.91 -7.69 -23.81
N ALA A 117 -11.78 -6.56 -23.10
CA ALA A 117 -12.90 -5.87 -22.44
C ALA A 117 -13.79 -5.06 -23.41
N GLY A 118 -13.41 -4.95 -24.68
CA GLY A 118 -14.16 -4.22 -25.71
C GLY A 118 -13.45 -4.23 -27.06
N ARG A 119 -14.05 -3.54 -28.05
CA ARG A 119 -13.44 -3.33 -29.36
C ARG A 119 -12.21 -2.44 -29.24
N ILE A 120 -11.06 -2.95 -29.67
CA ILE A 120 -9.78 -2.24 -29.64
C ILE A 120 -9.65 -1.33 -30.86
N ILE A 121 -9.36 -0.05 -30.64
CA ILE A 121 -9.09 0.95 -31.68
C ILE A 121 -7.77 1.64 -31.32
N VAL A 122 -6.71 1.33 -32.07
CA VAL A 122 -5.41 1.97 -31.89
C VAL A 122 -5.37 3.23 -32.74
N VAL A 123 -5.03 4.37 -32.12
CA VAL A 123 -4.92 5.66 -32.80
C VAL A 123 -3.52 6.21 -32.63
N ARG A 124 -2.94 6.63 -33.76
CA ARG A 124 -1.60 7.22 -33.84
C ARG A 124 -1.70 8.67 -34.30
N PRO A 125 -0.81 9.54 -33.85
CA PRO A 125 -0.76 10.91 -34.33
C PRO A 125 -0.47 10.94 -35.84
N VAL A 126 -1.18 11.82 -36.56
CA VAL A 126 -0.97 12.12 -38.00
C VAL A 126 -0.50 13.54 -38.24
N SER A 127 -0.57 14.37 -37.19
CA SER A 127 -0.05 15.72 -37.19
C SER A 127 0.41 16.10 -35.79
N HIS A 128 1.32 17.05 -35.72
CA HIS A 128 1.69 17.70 -34.48
C HIS A 128 1.94 19.18 -34.75
N ARG A 129 1.66 20.02 -33.75
CA ARG A 129 1.97 21.44 -33.78
C ARG A 129 2.69 21.77 -32.49
N ALA A 130 3.94 22.21 -32.61
CA ALA A 130 4.62 22.87 -31.51
C ALA A 130 4.01 24.25 -31.33
N GLU A 131 3.48 24.51 -30.14
CA GLU A 131 2.94 25.79 -29.71
C GLU A 131 3.89 26.32 -28.64
N GLU A 132 4.45 27.52 -28.86
CA GLU A 132 5.45 28.09 -27.95
C GLU A 132 6.68 27.18 -27.79
N THR A 133 7.48 27.38 -26.73
CA THR A 133 8.66 26.54 -26.45
C THR A 133 8.34 25.33 -25.59
N ASP A 134 7.13 25.25 -25.02
CA ASP A 134 6.81 24.31 -23.95
C ASP A 134 5.51 23.48 -24.15
N LYS A 135 4.90 23.51 -25.34
CA LYS A 135 3.68 22.75 -25.62
C LYS A 135 3.71 22.11 -27.01
N VAL A 136 3.25 20.87 -27.09
CA VAL A 136 2.96 20.22 -28.37
C VAL A 136 1.56 19.66 -28.38
N THR A 137 0.78 20.01 -29.40
CA THR A 137 -0.53 19.44 -29.67
C THR A 137 -0.43 18.38 -30.76
N PHE A 138 -1.11 17.26 -30.59
CA PHE A 138 -1.15 16.13 -31.51
C PHE A 138 -2.55 15.96 -32.09
N GLY A 139 -2.62 15.84 -33.42
CA GLY A 139 -3.84 15.51 -34.15
C GLY A 139 -3.87 14.03 -34.54
N TYR A 140 -5.06 13.44 -34.50
CA TYR A 140 -5.31 12.03 -34.76
C TYR A 140 -6.27 11.86 -35.94
N PRO A 141 -6.26 10.71 -36.63
CA PRO A 141 -7.18 10.47 -37.73
C PRO A 141 -8.63 10.48 -37.24
N GLU A 142 -9.54 10.93 -38.10
CA GLU A 142 -10.98 10.88 -37.84
C GLU A 142 -11.44 9.43 -37.59
N ASN A 143 -12.37 9.27 -36.67
CA ASN A 143 -13.04 7.99 -36.39
C ASN A 143 -14.56 8.21 -36.34
N ASP A 144 -15.33 7.19 -36.73
CA ASP A 144 -16.80 7.28 -36.73
C ASP A 144 -17.39 7.34 -35.31
N LEU A 145 -16.68 6.77 -34.32
CA LEU A 145 -17.16 6.65 -32.95
C LEU A 145 -16.76 7.85 -32.08
N PHE A 146 -15.63 8.50 -32.36
CA PHE A 146 -15.09 9.58 -31.54
C PHE A 146 -14.12 10.49 -32.32
N SER A 147 -13.79 11.64 -31.76
CA SER A 147 -12.57 12.39 -32.08
C SER A 147 -11.65 12.40 -30.85
N ILE A 148 -10.34 12.45 -31.08
CA ILE A 148 -9.36 12.53 -29.99
C ILE A 148 -8.27 13.53 -30.34
N ALA A 149 -7.84 14.30 -29.35
CA ALA A 149 -6.68 15.17 -29.39
C ALA A 149 -5.84 14.92 -28.15
N ALA A 150 -4.55 15.24 -28.22
CA ALA A 150 -3.68 15.19 -27.07
C ALA A 150 -2.70 16.36 -27.05
N GLU A 151 -2.30 16.75 -25.85
CA GLU A 151 -1.27 17.75 -25.63
C GLU A 151 -0.19 17.21 -24.70
N LEU A 152 1.06 17.51 -25.03
CA LEU A 152 2.22 17.27 -24.19
C LEU A 152 2.76 18.62 -23.72
N THR A 153 2.82 18.81 -22.41
CA THR A 153 3.35 20.00 -21.73
C THR A 153 4.34 19.60 -20.65
N ALA A 154 4.88 20.56 -19.90
CA ALA A 154 5.56 20.28 -18.64
C ALA A 154 4.61 20.54 -17.47
N ASP A 155 4.56 19.61 -16.52
CA ASP A 155 3.85 19.82 -15.27
C ASP A 155 4.48 20.97 -14.48
N THR A 156 3.66 21.91 -14.01
CA THR A 156 4.16 23.13 -13.37
C THR A 156 4.72 22.87 -11.97
N ALA A 157 4.26 21.81 -11.30
CA ALA A 157 4.72 21.46 -9.96
C ALA A 157 6.03 20.66 -9.97
N THR A 158 6.18 19.74 -10.93
CA THR A 158 7.29 18.76 -10.95
C THR A 158 8.23 18.89 -12.15
N GLY A 159 7.86 19.63 -13.19
CA GLY A 159 8.60 19.73 -14.45
C GLY A 159 8.58 18.44 -15.28
N ARG A 160 7.84 17.41 -14.86
CA ARG A 160 7.72 16.14 -15.58
C ARG A 160 6.86 16.33 -16.85
N PRO A 161 7.12 15.60 -17.95
CA PRO A 161 6.26 15.68 -19.12
C PRO A 161 4.83 15.25 -18.77
N LEU A 162 3.87 16.13 -19.02
CA LEU A 162 2.44 15.97 -18.76
C LEU A 162 1.72 15.72 -20.07
N LEU A 163 1.12 14.55 -20.21
CA LEU A 163 0.36 14.17 -21.38
C LEU A 163 -1.13 14.14 -21.04
N THR A 164 -1.90 14.96 -21.73
CA THR A 164 -3.35 15.06 -21.54
C THR A 164 -4.05 14.67 -22.83
N TYR A 165 -5.04 13.79 -22.76
CA TYR A 165 -5.93 13.54 -23.89
C TYR A 165 -7.30 14.22 -23.67
N ARG A 166 -7.96 14.53 -24.77
CA ARG A 166 -9.40 14.84 -24.83
C ARG A 166 -10.02 13.97 -25.90
N LEU A 167 -10.98 13.14 -25.52
CA LEU A 167 -11.80 12.35 -26.42
C LEU A 167 -13.23 12.90 -26.39
N THR A 168 -13.80 13.19 -27.56
CA THR A 168 -15.20 13.58 -27.70
C THR A 168 -15.94 12.46 -28.42
N ALA A 169 -16.93 11.87 -27.76
CA ALA A 169 -17.71 10.77 -28.32
C ALA A 169 -18.63 11.29 -29.43
N LYS A 170 -18.65 10.62 -30.58
CA LYS A 170 -19.64 10.85 -31.65
C LYS A 170 -20.83 9.90 -31.54
N THR A 171 -20.62 8.76 -30.90
CA THR A 171 -21.66 7.75 -30.65
C THR A 171 -21.74 7.41 -29.17
N GLY A 172 -22.94 7.03 -28.71
CA GLY A 172 -23.14 6.62 -27.32
C GLY A 172 -22.52 5.25 -27.05
N GLY A 173 -21.91 5.08 -25.89
CA GLY A 173 -21.36 3.80 -25.44
C GLY A 173 -20.37 3.94 -24.30
N TRP A 174 -19.60 2.89 -24.07
CA TRP A 174 -18.58 2.82 -23.03
C TRP A 174 -17.20 2.97 -23.66
N TYR A 175 -16.45 3.98 -23.23
CA TYR A 175 -15.11 4.28 -23.72
C TYR A 175 -14.08 4.14 -22.59
N SER A 176 -12.89 3.66 -22.94
CA SER A 176 -11.70 3.70 -22.09
C SER A 176 -10.49 4.03 -22.95
N VAL A 177 -9.68 5.00 -22.56
CA VAL A 177 -8.52 5.47 -23.32
C VAL A 177 -7.25 5.06 -22.59
N GLY A 178 -6.44 4.25 -23.27
CA GLY A 178 -5.14 3.80 -22.82
C GLY A 178 -4.01 4.65 -23.37
N PHE A 179 -3.14 5.14 -22.50
CA PHE A 179 -1.83 5.65 -22.86
C PHE A 179 -0.90 4.45 -23.14
N THR A 180 -0.63 4.15 -24.41
CA THR A 180 0.09 2.93 -24.84
C THR A 180 1.32 3.23 -25.69
N GLY A 181 1.90 4.42 -25.51
CA GLY A 181 2.91 4.98 -26.41
C GLY A 181 4.35 4.48 -26.25
N PHE A 182 4.66 3.76 -25.17
CA PHE A 182 5.99 3.20 -24.96
C PHE A 182 6.21 1.96 -25.82
N ALA A 183 7.37 1.88 -26.46
CA ALA A 183 7.79 0.67 -27.15
C ALA A 183 7.98 -0.49 -26.14
N GLY A 184 7.27 -1.59 -26.39
CA GLY A 184 7.35 -2.80 -25.56
C GLY A 184 8.76 -3.41 -25.54
N ARG A 185 9.15 -3.94 -24.38
CA ARG A 185 10.40 -4.67 -24.18
C ARG A 185 10.15 -6.13 -23.84
N ASP A 186 11.05 -7.02 -24.28
CA ASP A 186 11.02 -8.42 -23.83
C ASP A 186 11.14 -8.45 -22.29
N PRO A 187 10.15 -9.02 -21.56
CA PRO A 187 10.17 -9.10 -20.10
C PRO A 187 11.39 -9.84 -19.54
N LYS A 188 12.01 -10.74 -20.32
CA LYS A 188 13.24 -11.42 -19.89
C LYS A 188 14.45 -10.48 -19.85
N ARG A 189 14.39 -9.36 -20.58
CA ARG A 189 15.49 -8.39 -20.72
C ARG A 189 15.30 -7.12 -19.87
N THR A 190 14.12 -6.89 -19.30
CA THR A 190 13.94 -5.82 -18.30
C THR A 190 14.74 -6.18 -17.05
N ASP A 191 15.16 -5.22 -16.24
CA ASP A 191 15.78 -5.50 -14.94
C ASP A 191 14.70 -5.79 -13.89
N GLU A 192 13.62 -5.00 -13.93
CA GLU A 192 12.48 -5.07 -13.04
C GLU A 192 11.24 -4.45 -13.73
N ILE A 193 10.05 -4.82 -13.26
CA ILE A 193 8.78 -4.15 -13.57
C ILE A 193 8.12 -3.69 -12.28
N TRP A 194 7.26 -2.66 -12.39
CA TRP A 194 6.34 -2.27 -11.33
C TRP A 194 4.95 -2.06 -11.92
N GLN A 195 3.99 -2.77 -11.35
CA GLN A 195 2.57 -2.50 -11.35
C GLN A 195 2.09 -2.84 -9.91
N PRO A 196 1.21 -2.06 -9.29
CA PRO A 196 1.04 -2.15 -7.84
C PRO A 196 0.67 -3.54 -7.31
N LEU A 197 1.09 -3.81 -6.07
CA LEU A 197 0.87 -5.03 -5.28
C LEU A 197 1.76 -6.21 -5.71
N ILE A 198 1.22 -7.17 -6.47
CA ILE A 198 1.92 -8.45 -6.71
C ILE A 198 2.80 -8.44 -7.97
N TRP A 199 2.63 -7.44 -8.83
CA TRP A 199 3.28 -7.33 -10.13
C TRP A 199 4.54 -6.46 -10.02
N GLN A 200 5.58 -7.00 -9.40
CA GLN A 200 6.84 -6.28 -9.20
C GLN A 200 8.03 -7.22 -9.38
N GLU A 201 9.25 -6.69 -9.37
CA GLU A 201 10.47 -7.46 -9.58
C GLU A 201 10.46 -8.13 -10.96
N LYS A 202 10.50 -9.46 -11.02
CA LYS A 202 10.40 -10.24 -12.25
C LYS A 202 9.06 -10.96 -12.39
N ARG A 203 8.08 -10.67 -11.52
CA ARG A 203 6.72 -11.24 -11.57
C ARG A 203 5.89 -10.56 -12.65
N PHE A 204 6.26 -10.81 -13.90
CA PHE A 204 5.54 -10.28 -15.04
C PHE A 204 4.19 -11.00 -15.19
N PRO A 205 3.07 -10.27 -15.35
CA PRO A 205 1.77 -10.89 -15.47
C PRO A 205 1.66 -11.70 -16.76
N ASP A 206 0.92 -12.80 -16.73
CA ASP A 206 0.65 -13.68 -17.88
C ASP A 206 -0.42 -13.12 -18.81
N LYS A 207 -1.30 -12.26 -18.27
CA LYS A 207 -2.33 -11.50 -18.99
C LYS A 207 -2.17 -9.99 -18.77
N SER A 208 -2.83 -9.17 -19.57
CA SER A 208 -2.86 -7.72 -19.37
C SER A 208 -3.85 -7.35 -18.27
N TYR A 209 -3.52 -7.69 -17.02
CA TYR A 209 -4.33 -7.34 -15.85
C TYR A 209 -4.28 -5.84 -15.57
N LEU A 210 -5.44 -5.22 -15.39
CA LEU A 210 -5.55 -3.83 -14.97
C LEU A 210 -5.58 -3.74 -13.43
N THR A 211 -4.59 -3.10 -12.82
CA THR A 211 -4.65 -2.73 -11.40
C THR A 211 -5.40 -1.42 -11.27
N LEU A 212 -6.59 -1.47 -10.67
CA LEU A 212 -7.47 -0.30 -10.47
C LEU A 212 -6.90 0.66 -9.42
N ALA A 213 -7.22 1.95 -9.54
CA ALA A 213 -6.69 3.03 -8.70
C ALA A 213 -6.79 2.77 -7.18
N PHE A 214 -7.88 2.16 -6.67
CA PHE A 214 -8.02 1.84 -5.25
C PHE A 214 -6.97 0.89 -4.68
N ARG A 215 -6.21 0.21 -5.55
CA ARG A 215 -5.14 -0.74 -5.23
C ARG A 215 -3.75 -0.22 -5.55
N CYS A 216 -3.63 1.07 -5.85
CA CYS A 216 -2.38 1.71 -6.17
C CYS A 216 -1.87 2.51 -4.96
N PRO A 217 -0.85 2.02 -4.22
CA PRO A 217 -0.19 2.85 -3.19
C PRO A 217 0.46 4.09 -3.82
N VAL A 218 1.01 3.92 -5.03
CA VAL A 218 1.42 4.98 -5.96
C VAL A 218 0.78 4.63 -7.32
N PRO A 219 0.05 5.56 -7.98
CA PRO A 219 -0.72 5.28 -9.18
C PRO A 219 0.15 5.24 -10.45
N SER A 220 1.10 4.30 -10.50
CA SER A 220 2.09 4.19 -11.55
C SER A 220 2.28 2.78 -12.08
N ALA A 221 2.77 2.68 -13.32
CA ALA A 221 3.42 1.50 -13.87
C ALA A 221 4.82 1.87 -14.35
N PHE A 222 5.81 1.00 -14.09
CA PHE A 222 7.20 1.22 -14.51
C PHE A 222 7.83 -0.03 -15.13
N VAL A 223 8.83 0.22 -15.96
CA VAL A 223 9.78 -0.77 -16.46
C VAL A 223 11.19 -0.24 -16.19
N THR A 224 12.03 -1.06 -15.57
CA THR A 224 13.46 -0.79 -15.43
C THR A 224 14.22 -1.53 -16.53
N TYR A 225 15.08 -0.82 -17.25
CA TYR A 225 15.93 -1.39 -18.29
C TYR A 225 17.29 -0.71 -18.30
N ARG A 226 18.35 -1.50 -18.14
CA ARG A 226 19.74 -1.01 -18.05
C ARG A 226 19.91 0.06 -16.97
N ASN A 227 19.37 -0.21 -15.78
CA ASN A 227 19.46 0.68 -14.60
C ASN A 227 18.83 2.08 -14.80
N ALA A 228 17.84 2.16 -15.69
CA ALA A 228 16.96 3.31 -15.85
C ALA A 228 15.51 2.83 -15.77
N THR A 229 14.75 3.44 -14.87
CA THR A 229 13.33 3.18 -14.67
C THR A 229 12.53 4.23 -15.41
N TYR A 230 11.57 3.79 -16.23
CA TYR A 230 10.65 4.70 -16.89
C TYR A 230 9.21 4.19 -16.81
N GLY A 231 8.27 5.10 -16.97
CA GLY A 231 6.87 4.73 -17.14
C GLY A 231 5.91 5.89 -17.00
N ILE A 232 4.71 5.55 -16.54
CA ILE A 232 3.56 6.43 -16.55
C ILE A 232 2.88 6.41 -15.19
N LEU A 233 2.33 7.56 -14.81
CA LEU A 233 1.61 7.73 -13.57
C LEU A 233 0.40 8.65 -13.77
N ALA A 234 -0.67 8.43 -12.99
CA ALA A 234 -1.79 9.35 -12.97
C ALA A 234 -1.33 10.71 -12.38
N HIS A 235 -1.74 11.81 -13.00
CA HIS A 235 -1.54 13.13 -12.41
C HIS A 235 -2.30 13.23 -11.06
N PRO A 236 -1.76 13.89 -10.01
CA PRO A 236 -2.42 13.94 -8.70
C PRO A 236 -3.87 14.45 -8.72
N ALA A 237 -4.20 15.38 -9.62
CA ALA A 237 -5.58 15.85 -9.80
C ALA A 237 -6.56 14.75 -10.27
N GLU A 238 -6.04 13.68 -10.89
CA GLU A 238 -6.84 12.52 -11.31
C GLU A 238 -7.01 11.48 -10.22
N PHE A 239 -6.24 11.58 -9.13
CA PHE A 239 -6.28 10.67 -7.99
C PHE A 239 -6.54 11.42 -6.67
N PRO A 240 -7.73 12.04 -6.54
CA PRO A 240 -8.11 12.75 -5.32
C PRO A 240 -8.27 11.78 -4.14
N PHE A 241 -8.27 12.34 -2.92
CA PHE A 241 -8.57 11.56 -1.72
C PHE A 241 -10.03 11.06 -1.75
N ASP A 242 -10.19 9.74 -1.76
CA ASP A 242 -11.47 9.06 -1.58
C ASP A 242 -11.56 8.49 -0.15
N PRO A 243 -12.58 8.86 0.66
CA PRO A 243 -12.73 8.32 2.02
C PRO A 243 -12.85 6.79 2.07
N LEU A 244 -13.43 6.19 1.02
CA LEU A 244 -13.48 4.75 0.82
C LEU A 244 -13.20 4.41 -0.64
N PRO A 245 -11.95 4.10 -1.00
CA PRO A 245 -11.58 3.76 -2.36
C PRO A 245 -12.01 2.31 -2.67
N THR A 246 -12.67 2.11 -3.81
CA THR A 246 -13.25 0.83 -4.25
C THR A 246 -13.01 0.62 -5.75
N ALA A 247 -13.34 -0.58 -6.25
CA ALA A 247 -13.33 -0.82 -7.69
C ALA A 247 -14.32 0.09 -8.45
N ALA A 248 -15.47 0.43 -7.85
CA ALA A 248 -16.53 1.17 -8.52
C ALA A 248 -16.20 2.65 -8.75
N ASN A 249 -15.48 3.29 -7.83
CA ASN A 249 -15.03 4.69 -7.96
C ASN A 249 -13.59 4.84 -8.47
N SER A 250 -12.95 3.75 -8.91
CA SER A 250 -11.63 3.84 -9.54
C SER A 250 -11.72 4.52 -10.90
N ARG A 251 -11.21 5.76 -10.99
CA ARG A 251 -11.23 6.57 -12.22
C ARG A 251 -10.29 6.06 -13.32
N PHE A 252 -9.27 5.29 -12.96
CA PHE A 252 -8.29 4.74 -13.88
C PHE A 252 -7.75 3.40 -13.37
N GLY A 253 -6.96 2.74 -14.20
CA GLY A 253 -6.09 1.64 -13.79
C GLY A 253 -4.77 1.65 -14.54
N VAL A 254 -3.79 0.92 -14.02
CA VAL A 254 -2.45 0.80 -14.58
C VAL A 254 -2.13 -0.65 -14.92
N ALA A 255 -1.33 -0.85 -15.97
CA ALA A 255 -0.91 -2.16 -16.46
C ALA A 255 0.51 -2.09 -17.02
N VAL A 256 1.25 -3.21 -17.03
CA VAL A 256 2.62 -3.26 -17.56
C VAL A 256 2.83 -4.27 -18.70
N ARG A 257 1.83 -5.10 -19.00
CA ARG A 257 1.86 -6.04 -20.13
C ARG A 257 1.02 -5.51 -21.27
N ASP A 258 1.65 -5.15 -22.37
CA ASP A 258 0.95 -4.70 -23.57
C ASP A 258 0.24 -5.85 -24.31
N ARG A 259 -0.47 -5.50 -25.37
CA ARG A 259 -1.24 -6.43 -26.20
C ARG A 259 -0.37 -7.50 -26.87
N GLN A 260 0.91 -7.19 -27.13
CA GLN A 260 1.88 -8.12 -27.73
C GLN A 260 2.54 -9.02 -26.66
N GLY A 261 2.21 -8.81 -25.38
CA GLY A 261 2.80 -9.54 -24.26
C GLY A 261 4.18 -9.04 -23.86
N LEU A 262 4.58 -7.85 -24.31
CA LEU A 262 5.82 -7.18 -23.95
C LEU A 262 5.61 -6.28 -22.72
N ALA A 263 6.71 -5.98 -22.04
CA ALA A 263 6.74 -5.06 -20.92
C ALA A 263 6.67 -3.62 -21.44
N SER A 264 5.53 -2.96 -21.21
CA SER A 264 5.29 -1.57 -21.55
C SER A 264 4.37 -0.93 -20.50
N PRO A 265 4.79 0.15 -19.82
CA PRO A 265 3.93 0.86 -18.87
C PRO A 265 2.71 1.48 -19.56
N MET A 266 1.53 1.22 -19.02
CA MET A 266 0.26 1.71 -19.55
C MET A 266 -0.65 2.22 -18.43
N LEU A 267 -1.49 3.18 -18.78
CA LEU A 267 -2.56 3.70 -17.93
C LEU A 267 -3.83 3.78 -18.76
N PHE A 268 -4.96 3.31 -18.23
CA PHE A 268 -6.27 3.40 -18.88
C PHE A 268 -7.24 4.21 -18.03
N ALA A 269 -7.87 5.20 -18.66
CA ALA A 269 -8.88 6.06 -18.05
C ALA A 269 -9.98 6.40 -19.06
N PRO A 270 -11.26 6.42 -18.66
CA PRO A 270 -11.79 5.78 -17.45
C PRO A 270 -11.57 4.25 -17.50
N VAL A 271 -11.78 3.55 -16.38
CA VAL A 271 -11.76 2.06 -16.37
C VAL A 271 -12.92 1.54 -17.24
N PRO A 272 -12.75 0.52 -18.09
CA PRO A 272 -13.85 -0.03 -18.88
C PRO A 272 -15.01 -0.49 -17.99
N GLY A 273 -16.23 -0.01 -18.24
CA GLY A 273 -17.42 -0.28 -17.40
C GLY A 273 -17.35 0.32 -15.98
N GLY A 274 -16.38 1.19 -15.71
CA GLY A 274 -16.22 1.92 -14.45
C GLY A 274 -16.82 3.33 -14.52
N ILE A 275 -16.62 4.08 -13.44
CA ILE A 275 -17.10 5.47 -13.32
C ILE A 275 -16.60 6.34 -14.48
N GLY A 276 -17.52 7.03 -15.14
CA GLY A 276 -17.24 7.93 -16.26
C GLY A 276 -16.98 7.26 -17.61
N SER A 277 -17.05 5.93 -17.72
CA SER A 277 -16.85 5.24 -19.00
C SER A 277 -18.05 5.32 -19.95
N GLU A 278 -19.27 5.31 -19.42
CA GLU A 278 -20.49 5.53 -20.21
C GLU A 278 -20.55 6.99 -20.67
N THR A 279 -20.56 7.21 -21.97
CA THR A 279 -20.48 8.52 -22.59
C THR A 279 -21.54 8.63 -23.69
N ALA A 280 -22.38 9.66 -23.61
CA ALA A 280 -23.34 9.99 -24.66
C ALA A 280 -22.66 10.68 -25.87
N PRO A 281 -23.28 10.71 -27.05
CA PRO A 281 -22.80 11.54 -28.16
C PRO A 281 -22.59 13.01 -27.73
N GLY A 282 -21.46 13.59 -28.10
CA GLY A 282 -21.01 14.92 -27.68
C GLY A 282 -20.36 14.97 -26.29
N GLY A 283 -20.41 13.88 -25.51
CA GLY A 283 -19.75 13.79 -24.21
C GLY A 283 -18.23 13.78 -24.34
N GLU A 284 -17.54 14.39 -23.39
CA GLU A 284 -16.08 14.51 -23.38
C GLU A 284 -15.45 13.71 -22.24
N LEU A 285 -14.33 13.06 -22.55
CA LEU A 285 -13.43 12.42 -21.61
C LEU A 285 -12.10 13.14 -21.64
N VAL A 286 -11.63 13.57 -20.48
CA VAL A 286 -10.33 14.24 -20.30
C VAL A 286 -9.59 13.55 -19.19
N PHE A 287 -8.32 13.25 -19.41
CA PHE A 287 -7.46 12.69 -18.38
C PHE A 287 -6.00 13.08 -18.61
N SER A 288 -5.29 13.29 -17.51
CA SER A 288 -3.88 13.71 -17.53
C SER A 288 -2.97 12.67 -16.86
N ALA A 289 -1.88 12.33 -17.53
CA ALA A 289 -0.86 11.41 -17.02
C ALA A 289 0.53 12.05 -17.10
N LEU A 290 1.38 11.77 -16.11
CA LEU A 290 2.77 12.21 -16.14
C LEU A 290 3.64 11.06 -16.67
N LEU A 291 4.62 11.40 -17.50
CA LEU A 291 5.68 10.50 -17.91
C LEU A 291 6.86 10.67 -16.96
N CYS A 292 7.44 9.56 -16.51
CA CYS A 292 8.54 9.53 -15.55
C CYS A 292 9.70 8.72 -16.12
N GLY A 293 10.91 9.27 -16.02
CA GLY A 293 12.15 8.55 -16.24
C GLY A 293 13.16 8.93 -15.17
N GLU A 294 13.77 7.92 -14.54
CA GLU A 294 14.67 8.07 -13.41
C GLU A 294 15.82 7.05 -13.50
N ARG A 295 16.96 7.40 -12.89
CA ARG A 295 18.08 6.48 -12.76
C ARG A 295 17.86 5.61 -11.54
N GLY A 296 18.17 4.31 -11.66
CA GLY A 296 18.03 3.36 -10.56
C GLY A 296 16.92 2.34 -10.84
N ASP A 297 16.46 1.69 -9.77
CA ASP A 297 15.45 0.64 -9.81
C ASP A 297 14.03 1.20 -9.58
N THR A 298 13.05 0.32 -9.36
CA THR A 298 11.68 0.77 -9.08
C THR A 298 11.50 1.30 -7.66
N THR A 299 12.36 0.93 -6.71
CA THR A 299 12.32 1.46 -5.34
C THR A 299 12.69 2.93 -5.34
N ASP A 300 13.76 3.30 -6.06
CA ASP A 300 14.19 4.68 -6.25
C ASP A 300 13.07 5.52 -6.87
N ALA A 301 12.48 5.02 -7.98
CA ALA A 301 11.40 5.71 -8.69
C ALA A 301 10.13 5.86 -7.84
N LEU A 302 9.77 4.83 -7.08
CA LEU A 302 8.60 4.88 -6.18
C LEU A 302 8.81 5.87 -5.04
N GLN A 303 9.99 5.86 -4.42
CA GLN A 303 10.32 6.82 -3.36
C GLN A 303 10.26 8.24 -3.91
N ASN A 304 10.88 8.49 -5.07
CA ASN A 304 10.88 9.80 -5.68
C ASN A 304 9.45 10.29 -5.99
N VAL A 305 8.62 9.45 -6.63
CA VAL A 305 7.25 9.82 -6.94
C VAL A 305 6.41 10.04 -5.67
N ALA A 306 6.53 9.17 -4.67
CA ALA A 306 5.80 9.33 -3.41
C ALA A 306 6.16 10.63 -2.70
N GLU A 307 7.46 10.95 -2.59
CA GLU A 307 7.94 12.13 -1.87
C GLU A 307 7.74 13.43 -2.67
N SER A 308 8.12 13.44 -3.95
CA SER A 308 8.14 14.66 -4.77
C SER A 308 6.79 15.05 -5.37
N LEU A 309 5.92 14.07 -5.67
CA LEU A 309 4.64 14.32 -6.34
C LEU A 309 3.45 14.18 -5.39
N PHE A 310 3.42 13.13 -4.58
CA PHE A 310 2.31 12.88 -3.65
C PHE A 310 2.56 13.43 -2.25
N GLY A 311 3.71 14.08 -2.02
CA GLY A 311 4.02 14.78 -0.77
C GLY A 311 4.15 13.88 0.44
N PHE A 312 4.52 12.60 0.25
CA PHE A 312 4.82 11.72 1.37
C PHE A 312 6.04 12.25 2.12
N THR A 313 5.87 12.58 3.40
CA THR A 313 6.96 13.04 4.26
C THR A 313 7.15 12.12 5.45
N GLY A 314 8.35 12.12 6.03
CA GLY A 314 8.66 11.31 7.21
C GLY A 314 7.96 11.77 8.50
N ASN A 315 7.36 12.96 8.53
CA ASN A 315 6.79 13.53 9.74
C ASN A 315 5.28 13.34 9.78
N ARG A 316 4.80 12.65 10.82
CA ARG A 316 3.39 12.67 11.18
C ARG A 316 3.10 13.97 11.92
N ASN A 317 2.10 14.72 11.46
CA ASN A 317 1.56 15.85 12.20
C ASN A 317 0.29 15.45 12.94
N ASN A 318 0.08 16.05 14.10
CA ASN A 318 -1.15 15.88 14.87
C ASN A 318 -2.32 16.54 14.11
N ALA A 319 -3.15 15.74 13.44
CA ALA A 319 -4.25 16.26 12.63
C ALA A 319 -5.45 16.74 13.48
N LEU A 320 -5.79 16.01 14.56
CA LEU A 320 -6.98 16.26 15.38
C LEU A 320 -6.69 16.52 16.85
N GLY A 321 -5.51 16.14 17.35
CA GLY A 321 -5.16 16.25 18.77
C GLY A 321 -3.74 15.75 19.04
N SER A 322 -3.27 15.90 20.29
CA SER A 322 -1.94 15.47 20.66
C SER A 322 -1.81 13.94 20.70
N LEU A 323 -0.58 13.45 20.47
CA LEU A 323 -0.27 12.02 20.63
C LEU A 323 -0.55 11.54 22.07
N ASN A 324 -0.30 12.38 23.08
CA ASN A 324 -0.62 12.06 24.48
C ASN A 324 -2.14 11.89 24.67
N GLY A 325 -2.96 12.83 24.19
CA GLY A 325 -4.41 12.70 24.28
C GLY A 325 -4.93 11.48 23.50
N THR A 326 -4.28 11.13 22.40
CA THR A 326 -4.58 9.89 21.66
C THR A 326 -4.30 8.65 22.51
N ILE A 327 -3.15 8.59 23.19
CA ILE A 327 -2.79 7.50 24.10
C ILE A 327 -3.79 7.39 25.26
N GLU A 328 -4.15 8.51 25.91
CA GLU A 328 -5.12 8.51 27.01
C GLU A 328 -6.51 8.03 26.58
N ASN A 329 -6.95 8.43 25.38
CA ASN A 329 -8.20 7.96 24.81
C ASN A 329 -8.16 6.45 24.49
N MET A 330 -7.04 5.95 23.98
CA MET A 330 -6.85 4.51 23.75
C MET A 330 -6.85 3.71 25.05
N ILE A 331 -6.19 4.21 26.10
CA ILE A 331 -6.21 3.60 27.44
C ILE A 331 -7.65 3.55 27.98
N SER A 332 -8.37 4.67 27.90
CA SER A 332 -9.77 4.77 28.33
C SER A 332 -10.67 3.80 27.56
N TYR A 333 -10.46 3.64 26.25
CA TYR A 333 -11.18 2.67 25.44
C TYR A 333 -10.90 1.22 25.86
N ILE A 334 -9.62 0.88 26.08
CA ILE A 334 -9.17 -0.47 26.45
C ILE A 334 -9.69 -0.87 27.85
N LEU A 335 -9.68 0.08 28.80
CA LEU A 335 -10.20 -0.14 30.15
C LEU A 335 -11.73 -0.10 30.20
N GLY A 336 -12.36 0.62 29.29
CA GLY A 336 -13.81 0.70 29.18
C GLY A 336 -14.47 -0.59 28.63
N PRO A 337 -15.81 -0.64 28.64
CA PRO A 337 -16.57 -1.78 28.13
C PRO A 337 -16.45 -1.98 26.62
N TYR A 338 -15.93 -0.98 25.90
CA TYR A 338 -15.80 -0.99 24.45
C TYR A 338 -14.71 -1.93 23.95
N SER A 339 -13.69 -2.20 24.76
CA SER A 339 -12.67 -3.21 24.46
C SER A 339 -13.23 -4.63 24.45
N ARG A 340 -14.42 -4.83 25.04
CA ARG A 340 -15.08 -6.13 25.17
C ARG A 340 -14.13 -7.19 25.76
N PHE A 341 -13.33 -6.79 26.75
CA PHE A 341 -12.47 -7.71 27.50
C PHE A 341 -13.32 -8.71 28.29
N LEU A 342 -12.98 -10.00 28.16
CA LEU A 342 -13.66 -11.09 28.85
C LEU A 342 -12.76 -11.60 29.97
N ASP A 343 -13.05 -11.23 31.21
CA ASP A 343 -12.16 -11.52 32.36
C ASP A 343 -11.85 -13.01 32.54
N LYS A 344 -12.85 -13.87 32.30
CA LYS A 344 -12.69 -15.34 32.40
C LYS A 344 -11.72 -15.89 31.36
N GLU A 345 -11.76 -15.31 30.16
CA GLU A 345 -10.97 -15.74 29.01
C GLU A 345 -9.66 -14.95 28.86
N LYS A 346 -9.49 -13.87 29.63
CA LYS A 346 -8.25 -13.07 29.74
C LYS A 346 -7.82 -12.47 28.39
N GLY A 347 -8.79 -11.95 27.64
CA GLY A 347 -8.56 -11.30 26.35
C GLY A 347 -9.81 -10.56 25.86
N CYS A 348 -9.62 -9.71 24.84
CA CYS A 348 -10.73 -9.08 24.14
C CYS A 348 -11.45 -10.10 23.25
N THR A 349 -12.79 -9.99 23.16
CA THR A 349 -13.58 -10.83 22.26
C THR A 349 -13.10 -10.68 20.82
N TYR A 350 -13.04 -11.81 20.11
CA TYR A 350 -12.73 -11.90 18.70
C TYR A 350 -13.98 -12.28 17.88
N ALA A 351 -15.18 -11.97 18.41
CA ALA A 351 -16.45 -12.47 17.91
C ALA A 351 -16.84 -12.02 16.49
N THR A 352 -16.22 -10.98 15.94
CA THR A 352 -16.45 -10.55 14.55
C THR A 352 -15.85 -11.53 13.55
N ASP A 353 -14.73 -12.16 13.91
CA ASP A 353 -14.03 -13.13 13.06
C ASP A 353 -14.30 -14.58 13.50
N VAL A 354 -14.27 -14.82 14.82
CA VAL A 354 -14.47 -16.14 15.43
C VAL A 354 -15.41 -16.00 16.63
N PRO A 355 -16.72 -16.25 16.45
CA PRO A 355 -17.71 -16.15 17.51
C PRO A 355 -17.32 -16.95 18.76
N GLY A 356 -17.38 -16.30 19.92
CA GLY A 356 -17.08 -16.93 21.21
C GLY A 356 -15.59 -17.10 21.54
N ALA A 357 -14.67 -16.63 20.69
CA ALA A 357 -13.24 -16.70 20.94
C ALA A 357 -12.66 -15.40 21.53
N VAL A 358 -11.47 -15.51 22.14
CA VAL A 358 -10.57 -14.39 22.42
C VAL A 358 -9.24 -14.60 21.72
N LYS A 359 -8.58 -13.51 21.36
CA LYS A 359 -7.29 -13.55 20.65
C LYS A 359 -6.28 -12.57 21.24
N ASN A 360 -5.08 -13.06 21.56
CA ASN A 360 -3.97 -12.26 22.09
C ASN A 360 -2.73 -12.41 21.20
N VAL A 361 -2.62 -11.62 20.13
CA VAL A 361 -1.46 -11.65 19.18
C VAL A 361 -0.36 -10.64 19.48
N SER A 362 -0.65 -9.61 20.28
CA SER A 362 0.30 -8.58 20.73
C SER A 362 0.27 -8.50 22.25
N SER A 363 0.67 -9.61 22.90
CA SER A 363 0.43 -9.87 24.32
C SER A 363 1.06 -8.85 25.26
N LEU A 364 2.15 -8.21 24.82
CA LEU A 364 2.92 -7.28 25.65
C LEU A 364 2.38 -5.85 25.60
N ASN A 365 1.50 -5.52 24.65
CA ASN A 365 1.00 -4.14 24.51
C ASN A 365 0.36 -3.59 25.81
N PRO A 366 -0.50 -4.32 26.55
CA PRO A 366 -1.05 -3.80 27.80
C PRO A 366 0.01 -3.58 28.88
N LEU A 367 1.05 -4.43 28.91
CA LEU A 367 2.17 -4.27 29.84
C LEU A 367 3.01 -3.03 29.48
N GLU A 368 3.32 -2.83 28.19
CA GLU A 368 4.03 -1.65 27.71
C GLU A 368 3.28 -0.36 28.06
N ILE A 369 1.96 -0.33 27.85
CA ILE A 369 1.11 0.81 28.20
C ILE A 369 1.10 1.04 29.72
N ALA A 370 1.01 -0.02 30.52
CA ALA A 370 1.03 0.08 31.97
C ALA A 370 2.35 0.66 32.48
N VAL A 371 3.49 0.22 31.93
CA VAL A 371 4.82 0.71 32.31
C VAL A 371 5.04 2.15 31.85
N LEU A 372 4.64 2.50 30.62
CA LEU A 372 4.82 3.85 30.07
C LEU A 372 4.09 4.92 30.88
N ASN A 373 2.90 4.59 31.40
CA ASN A 373 2.00 5.55 32.05
C ASN A 373 1.89 5.35 33.57
N ASP A 374 2.74 4.49 34.16
CA ASP A 374 2.64 4.07 35.56
C ASP A 374 1.20 3.68 35.99
N ASN A 375 0.51 2.97 35.09
CA ASN A 375 -0.92 2.73 35.20
C ASN A 375 -1.20 1.37 35.85
N ARG A 376 -1.39 1.39 37.18
CA ARG A 376 -1.68 0.20 37.99
C ARG A 376 -2.96 -0.54 37.55
N THR A 377 -3.99 0.19 37.11
CA THR A 377 -5.25 -0.43 36.64
C THR A 377 -5.02 -1.22 35.35
N MET A 378 -4.32 -0.65 34.38
CA MET A 378 -3.93 -1.36 33.15
C MET A 378 -3.07 -2.60 33.47
N LEU A 379 -2.13 -2.47 34.41
CA LEU A 379 -1.30 -3.59 34.85
C LEU A 379 -2.15 -4.74 35.40
N LEU A 380 -3.01 -4.46 36.38
CA LEU A 380 -3.75 -5.49 37.11
C LEU A 380 -4.91 -6.08 36.30
N GLU A 381 -5.65 -5.25 35.56
CA GLU A 381 -6.89 -5.66 34.91
C GLU A 381 -6.71 -6.10 33.46
N ARG A 382 -5.57 -5.81 32.82
CA ARG A 382 -5.30 -6.18 31.42
C ARG A 382 -3.97 -6.92 31.26
N ALA A 383 -2.86 -6.30 31.68
CA ALA A 383 -1.54 -6.86 31.41
C ALA A 383 -1.28 -8.20 32.12
N LEU A 384 -1.54 -8.29 33.42
CA LEU A 384 -1.35 -9.55 34.16
C LEU A 384 -2.29 -10.67 33.69
N PRO A 385 -3.59 -10.44 33.45
CA PRO A 385 -4.46 -11.44 32.83
C PRO A 385 -3.96 -11.93 31.47
N VAL A 386 -3.55 -11.03 30.57
CA VAL A 386 -3.02 -11.40 29.25
C VAL A 386 -1.68 -12.14 29.37
N TYR A 387 -0.82 -11.75 30.32
CA TYR A 387 0.42 -12.45 30.62
C TYR A 387 0.14 -13.88 31.09
N GLU A 388 -0.82 -14.06 32.00
CA GLU A 388 -1.24 -15.38 32.44
C GLU A 388 -1.80 -16.21 31.28
N TYR A 389 -2.59 -15.59 30.41
CA TYR A 389 -3.11 -16.24 29.21
C TYR A 389 -1.98 -16.82 28.35
N VAL A 390 -0.99 -16.00 27.97
CA VAL A 390 0.03 -16.45 27.01
C VAL A 390 1.01 -17.46 27.57
N LEU A 391 1.14 -17.54 28.89
CA LEU A 391 1.93 -18.58 29.55
C LEU A 391 1.19 -19.92 29.66
N SER A 392 -0.14 -19.91 29.63
CA SER A 392 -0.93 -21.10 29.94
C SER A 392 -1.69 -21.69 28.76
N ARG A 393 -2.05 -20.92 27.73
CA ARG A 393 -2.83 -21.41 26.57
C ARG A 393 -1.90 -21.93 25.46
N GLU A 394 -2.39 -22.92 24.71
CA GLU A 394 -1.64 -23.56 23.61
C GLU A 394 -1.51 -22.66 22.37
N LYS A 395 -2.55 -21.88 22.04
CA LYS A 395 -2.61 -20.96 20.90
C LYS A 395 -2.96 -19.54 21.34
N LEU A 396 -2.63 -18.57 20.48
CA LEU A 396 -2.98 -17.15 20.64
C LEU A 396 -4.48 -16.88 20.45
N LEU A 397 -5.20 -17.81 19.79
CA LEU A 397 -6.65 -17.82 19.63
C LEU A 397 -7.23 -18.94 20.50
N PHE A 398 -8.11 -18.58 21.42
CA PHE A 398 -8.73 -19.53 22.36
C PHE A 398 -10.25 -19.46 22.29
N CYS A 399 -10.89 -20.62 22.28
CA CYS A 399 -12.33 -20.74 22.40
C CYS A 399 -12.67 -21.99 23.23
N ALA A 400 -13.54 -21.83 24.23
CA ALA A 400 -13.98 -22.96 25.05
C ALA A 400 -14.97 -23.88 24.31
N ASP A 401 -15.68 -23.35 23.30
CA ASP A 401 -16.62 -24.13 22.49
C ASP A 401 -15.87 -25.15 21.63
N SER A 402 -16.13 -26.44 21.88
CA SER A 402 -15.50 -27.53 21.15
C SER A 402 -15.95 -27.65 19.69
N THR A 403 -17.06 -27.02 19.33
CA THR A 403 -17.63 -27.03 17.97
C THR A 403 -17.11 -25.91 17.09
N GLN A 404 -16.45 -24.91 17.67
CA GLN A 404 -15.87 -23.79 16.91
C GLN A 404 -14.57 -24.23 16.20
N ASP A 405 -14.55 -24.07 14.87
CA ASP A 405 -13.45 -24.47 13.99
C ASP A 405 -12.93 -23.33 13.09
N ILE A 406 -13.61 -22.18 13.04
CA ILE A 406 -13.18 -21.02 12.25
C ILE A 406 -11.82 -20.52 12.78
N GLN A 407 -10.82 -20.45 11.90
CA GLN A 407 -9.44 -20.09 12.24
C GLN A 407 -8.75 -21.03 13.25
N TYR A 408 -9.30 -22.22 13.50
CA TYR A 408 -8.70 -23.28 14.30
C TYR A 408 -8.28 -22.86 15.73
N PRO A 409 -9.20 -22.32 16.56
CA PRO A 409 -8.90 -21.96 17.95
C PRO A 409 -8.47 -23.19 18.76
N SER A 410 -7.63 -22.97 19.76
CA SER A 410 -7.38 -24.01 20.77
C SER A 410 -8.32 -23.84 21.96
N ARG A 411 -8.53 -24.95 22.67
CA ARG A 411 -9.21 -25.01 23.97
C ARG A 411 -8.31 -25.60 25.05
N ARG A 412 -7.03 -25.81 24.73
CA ARG A 412 -6.06 -26.50 25.57
C ARG A 412 -5.20 -25.51 26.34
N MET A 413 -4.83 -25.92 27.55
CA MET A 413 -3.97 -25.19 28.47
C MET A 413 -2.51 -25.70 28.39
N ASN A 414 -2.04 -25.99 27.17
CA ASN A 414 -0.71 -26.55 26.91
C ASN A 414 0.34 -25.47 26.60
N GLY A 415 0.24 -24.32 27.25
CA GLY A 415 1.12 -23.18 27.01
C GLY A 415 2.60 -23.43 27.35
N PRO A 416 3.46 -22.44 27.06
CA PRO A 416 3.13 -21.10 26.59
C PRO A 416 2.84 -21.04 25.08
N CYS A 417 1.88 -20.19 24.67
CA CYS A 417 1.72 -19.81 23.26
C CYS A 417 2.62 -18.61 22.87
N CYS A 418 3.32 -18.03 23.84
CA CYS A 418 4.22 -16.89 23.67
C CYS A 418 5.40 -17.22 22.70
N PRO A 419 5.74 -16.35 21.74
CA PRO A 419 6.91 -16.52 20.89
C PRO A 419 8.23 -16.19 21.61
N VAL A 420 9.36 -16.67 21.08
CA VAL A 420 10.71 -16.44 21.64
C VAL A 420 11.01 -14.96 21.88
N SER A 421 10.57 -14.09 20.96
CA SER A 421 10.75 -12.64 21.05
C SER A 421 10.07 -12.02 22.28
N GLU A 422 8.88 -12.49 22.62
CA GLU A 422 8.13 -11.99 23.77
C GLU A 422 8.64 -12.58 25.08
N LEU A 423 8.97 -13.87 25.11
CA LEU A 423 9.56 -14.52 26.29
C LEU A 423 10.87 -13.85 26.71
N THR A 424 11.73 -13.53 25.73
CA THR A 424 13.00 -12.83 25.98
C THR A 424 12.77 -11.37 26.39
N ALA A 425 11.81 -10.67 25.78
CA ALA A 425 11.45 -9.31 26.16
C ALA A 425 10.90 -9.24 27.61
N LEU A 426 10.01 -10.15 27.98
CA LEU A 426 9.48 -10.27 29.34
C LEU A 426 10.59 -10.53 30.37
N ASN A 427 11.52 -11.43 30.07
CA ASN A 427 12.66 -11.68 30.95
C ASN A 427 13.47 -10.39 31.20
N SER A 428 13.74 -9.61 30.14
CA SER A 428 14.44 -8.32 30.26
C SER A 428 13.63 -7.27 31.03
N ILE A 429 12.32 -7.14 30.78
CA ILE A 429 11.43 -6.21 31.50
C ILE A 429 11.43 -6.53 33.00
N LEU A 430 11.39 -7.82 33.34
CA LEU A 430 11.41 -8.31 34.73
C LEU A 430 12.82 -8.32 35.34
N LYS A 431 13.84 -7.81 34.64
CA LYS A 431 15.24 -7.72 35.10
C LYS A 431 15.75 -9.07 35.61
N ASP A 432 15.52 -10.13 34.84
CA ASP A 432 15.97 -11.50 35.13
C ASP A 432 15.38 -12.15 36.40
N ASN A 433 14.35 -11.53 37.02
CA ASN A 433 13.66 -12.10 38.18
C ASN A 433 12.74 -13.29 37.84
N ALA A 434 12.62 -13.63 36.55
CA ALA A 434 11.77 -14.71 36.05
C ALA A 434 12.54 -15.64 35.08
N PRO A 435 13.59 -16.34 35.56
CA PRO A 435 14.51 -17.11 34.69
C PRO A 435 13.83 -18.26 33.92
N TYR A 436 12.64 -18.70 34.36
CA TYR A 436 11.84 -19.69 33.62
C TYR A 436 11.45 -19.21 32.22
N LEU A 437 11.32 -17.89 32.01
CA LEU A 437 10.99 -17.31 30.70
C LEU A 437 12.08 -17.59 29.67
N LEU A 438 13.34 -17.46 30.08
CA LEU A 438 14.48 -17.77 29.23
C LEU A 438 14.57 -19.28 28.95
N SER A 439 14.23 -20.12 29.93
CA SER A 439 14.11 -21.57 29.72
C SER A 439 13.05 -21.92 28.68
N PHE A 440 11.88 -21.28 28.74
CA PHE A 440 10.84 -21.43 27.72
C PHE A 440 11.33 -20.95 26.35
N ALA A 441 12.01 -19.79 26.29
CA ALA A 441 12.55 -19.26 25.04
C ALA A 441 13.53 -20.24 24.38
N GLY A 442 14.41 -20.85 25.16
CA GLY A 442 15.32 -21.90 24.70
C GLY A 442 14.59 -23.14 24.17
N LYS A 443 13.59 -23.64 24.91
CA LYS A 443 12.75 -24.78 24.45
C LYS A 443 12.03 -24.46 23.14
N GLU A 444 11.43 -23.27 23.05
CA GLU A 444 10.70 -22.84 21.86
C GLU A 444 11.61 -22.61 20.65
N TYR A 445 12.87 -22.23 20.86
CA TYR A 445 13.85 -22.12 19.79
C TYR A 445 14.24 -23.48 19.19
N HIS A 446 14.20 -24.55 19.98
CA HIS A 446 14.53 -25.91 19.55
C HIS A 446 13.30 -26.73 19.14
N SER A 447 12.12 -26.12 19.08
CA SER A 447 10.87 -26.81 18.76
C SER A 447 10.22 -26.30 17.46
N THR A 448 9.14 -26.98 17.09
CA THR A 448 8.19 -26.53 16.07
C THR A 448 6.82 -26.41 16.73
N ARG A 449 6.07 -25.34 16.43
CA ARG A 449 4.75 -25.08 17.04
C ARG A 449 3.73 -24.62 16.01
N VAL A 450 2.46 -24.71 16.41
CA VAL A 450 1.34 -24.04 15.73
C VAL A 450 0.69 -23.13 16.76
N ARG A 451 0.93 -21.82 16.68
CA ARG A 451 0.42 -20.82 17.65
C ARG A 451 -0.78 -20.04 17.15
N ASN A 452 -0.87 -19.82 15.85
CA ASN A 452 -1.89 -19.02 15.20
C ASN A 452 -2.34 -19.71 13.91
N LEU A 453 -3.66 -19.78 13.71
CA LEU A 453 -4.26 -20.61 12.65
C LEU A 453 -3.67 -22.03 12.72
N ASP A 454 -3.42 -22.65 11.57
CA ASP A 454 -2.64 -23.89 11.45
C ASP A 454 -1.29 -23.68 10.74
N VAL A 455 -0.66 -22.53 11.02
CA VAL A 455 0.67 -22.21 10.50
C VAL A 455 1.74 -22.83 11.39
N VAL A 456 2.53 -23.73 10.79
CA VAL A 456 3.68 -24.36 11.44
C VAL A 456 4.85 -23.37 11.48
N GLU A 457 5.28 -23.04 12.69
CA GLU A 457 6.38 -22.13 12.99
C GLU A 457 7.61 -22.91 13.48
N GLN A 458 8.75 -22.65 12.84
CA GLN A 458 10.04 -23.17 13.27
C GLN A 458 10.65 -22.25 14.33
N GLY A 459 11.10 -22.81 15.46
CA GLY A 459 11.78 -22.08 16.51
C GLY A 459 13.15 -21.56 16.09
N GLY A 460 13.91 -22.38 15.37
CA GLY A 460 15.34 -22.19 15.11
C GLY A 460 15.71 -21.12 14.06
N THR A 461 14.94 -20.04 13.96
CA THR A 461 15.15 -18.96 12.98
C THR A 461 16.24 -17.97 13.40
N TRP A 462 16.79 -17.24 12.43
CA TRP A 462 17.81 -16.23 12.68
C TRP A 462 17.30 -15.06 13.54
N ARG A 463 16.00 -14.72 13.42
CA ARG A 463 15.33 -13.72 14.28
C ARG A 463 15.27 -14.18 15.73
N ASN A 464 14.86 -15.43 15.98
CA ASN A 464 14.82 -15.97 17.33
C ASN A 464 16.22 -16.13 17.93
N ALA A 465 17.22 -16.47 17.11
CA ALA A 465 18.61 -16.45 17.53
C ALA A 465 19.05 -15.03 17.95
N MET A 466 18.69 -13.98 17.20
CA MET A 466 18.97 -12.60 17.60
C MET A 466 18.33 -12.25 18.95
N HIS A 467 17.08 -12.65 19.20
CA HIS A 467 16.41 -12.44 20.48
C HIS A 467 17.11 -13.15 21.65
N LEU A 468 17.48 -14.43 21.46
CA LEU A 468 18.24 -15.18 22.46
C LEU A 468 19.63 -14.59 22.70
N TYR A 469 20.34 -14.14 21.67
CA TYR A 469 21.61 -13.44 21.84
C TYR A 469 21.46 -12.18 22.69
N ARG A 470 20.44 -11.35 22.43
CA ARG A 470 20.17 -10.15 23.23
C ARG A 470 19.88 -10.46 24.70
N ALA A 471 19.22 -11.59 24.97
CA ALA A 471 18.87 -12.00 26.33
C ALA A 471 20.01 -12.73 27.08
N THR A 472 20.91 -13.42 26.37
CA THR A 472 21.91 -14.31 26.98
C THR A 472 23.36 -13.85 26.81
N GLY A 473 23.65 -13.04 25.78
CA GLY A 473 25.01 -12.71 25.36
C GLY A 473 25.76 -13.86 24.67
N GLU A 474 25.15 -15.03 24.47
CA GLU A 474 25.85 -16.20 23.91
C GLU A 474 26.27 -16.00 22.44
N PRO A 475 27.58 -16.05 22.12
CA PRO A 475 28.06 -15.74 20.76
C PRO A 475 27.55 -16.69 19.67
N GLY A 476 27.17 -17.92 20.04
CA GLY A 476 26.62 -18.91 19.10
C GLY A 476 25.32 -18.45 18.44
N TYR A 477 24.44 -17.80 19.21
CA TYR A 477 23.21 -17.23 18.67
C TYR A 477 23.46 -16.05 17.74
N LEU A 478 24.42 -15.16 18.08
CA LEU A 478 24.80 -14.06 17.20
C LEU A 478 25.32 -14.56 15.86
N LYS A 479 26.22 -15.56 15.87
CA LYS A 479 26.75 -16.17 14.64
C LYS A 479 25.62 -16.71 13.75
N LYS A 480 24.64 -17.39 14.33
CA LYS A 480 23.48 -17.92 13.59
C LYS A 480 22.54 -16.82 13.09
N ALA A 481 22.34 -15.76 13.87
CA ALA A 481 21.53 -14.60 13.46
C ALA A 481 22.14 -13.90 12.23
N VAL A 482 23.45 -13.61 12.26
CA VAL A 482 24.19 -12.99 11.16
C VAL A 482 24.14 -13.87 9.91
N ALA A 483 24.51 -15.15 10.02
CA ALA A 483 24.52 -16.06 8.88
C ALA A 483 23.14 -16.20 8.21
N GLY A 484 22.06 -16.20 8.99
CA GLY A 484 20.70 -16.25 8.48
C GLY A 484 20.22 -14.93 7.87
N ALA A 485 20.64 -13.79 8.41
CA ALA A 485 20.37 -12.48 7.82
C ALA A 485 21.09 -12.32 6.47
N ASP A 486 22.38 -12.71 6.38
CA ASP A 486 23.14 -12.70 5.12
C ASP A 486 22.50 -13.61 4.06
N LEU A 487 22.00 -14.78 4.48
CA LEU A 487 21.26 -15.68 3.61
C LEU A 487 19.95 -15.04 3.11
N TYR A 488 19.23 -14.32 3.98
CA TYR A 488 18.02 -13.61 3.60
C TYR A 488 18.31 -12.51 2.57
N ILE A 489 19.35 -11.69 2.79
CA ILE A 489 19.77 -10.63 1.86
C ILE A 489 20.06 -11.23 0.48
N ARG A 490 20.95 -12.23 0.42
CA ARG A 490 21.32 -12.88 -0.85
C ARG A 490 20.12 -13.47 -1.61
N ARG A 491 19.17 -14.07 -0.89
CA ARG A 491 18.05 -14.80 -1.51
C ARG A 491 16.85 -13.93 -1.86
N ARG A 492 16.58 -12.86 -1.10
CA ARG A 492 15.34 -12.08 -1.21
C ARG A 492 15.57 -10.64 -1.65
N ILE A 493 16.72 -10.06 -1.32
CA ILE A 493 17.05 -8.68 -1.66
C ILE A 493 17.91 -8.66 -2.93
N ASP A 494 19.03 -9.38 -2.94
CA ASP A 494 19.97 -9.37 -4.06
C ASP A 494 19.46 -10.17 -5.28
N THR A 495 18.42 -11.00 -5.09
CA THR A 495 17.83 -11.82 -6.14
C THR A 495 16.35 -11.45 -6.34
N PRO A 496 15.99 -10.81 -7.48
CA PRO A 496 14.60 -10.49 -7.80
C PRO A 496 13.73 -11.74 -7.92
N ALA A 497 12.52 -11.69 -7.36
CA ALA A 497 11.54 -12.77 -7.45
C ALA A 497 10.88 -12.81 -8.83
N ALA A 498 10.87 -13.99 -9.46
CA ALA A 498 10.27 -14.21 -10.78
C ALA A 498 8.90 -14.91 -10.76
N ALA A 499 8.45 -15.39 -9.60
CA ALA A 499 7.18 -16.07 -9.44
C ALA A 499 6.33 -15.44 -8.34
N GLY A 500 5.00 -15.45 -8.50
CA GLY A 500 4.03 -14.99 -7.50
C GLY A 500 4.14 -15.72 -6.15
N ARG A 501 4.74 -16.92 -6.16
CA ARG A 501 5.15 -17.64 -4.98
C ARG A 501 6.59 -17.25 -4.62
N ASN A 502 6.79 -16.76 -3.40
CA ASN A 502 8.11 -16.86 -2.77
C ASN A 502 8.47 -18.35 -2.70
N SER A 503 9.43 -18.79 -3.51
CA SER A 503 10.18 -20.04 -3.31
C SER A 503 10.99 -20.06 -2.00
N THR A 504 10.80 -19.05 -1.13
CA THR A 504 11.44 -18.88 0.17
C THR A 504 10.47 -19.07 1.34
N ARG A 505 9.50 -19.99 1.25
CA ARG A 505 9.02 -20.71 2.45
C ARG A 505 10.06 -21.74 2.88
N SER A 506 11.27 -21.29 3.19
CA SER A 506 12.34 -22.10 3.78
C SER A 506 13.54 -21.20 4.09
N THR A 507 13.55 -20.65 5.31
CA THR A 507 14.83 -20.39 6.00
C THR A 507 15.41 -21.67 6.63
N SER A 508 14.83 -22.84 6.34
CA SER A 508 15.28 -24.16 6.81
C SER A 508 14.78 -25.22 5.83
N GLY A 509 15.68 -26.01 5.26
CA GLY A 509 15.39 -26.99 4.20
C GLY A 509 14.23 -27.94 4.57
N THR A 510 13.48 -28.32 3.53
CA THR A 510 12.34 -29.27 3.47
C THR A 510 10.97 -28.74 3.98
N PRO A 511 9.89 -28.78 3.16
CA PRO A 511 8.57 -28.28 3.51
C PRO A 511 7.70 -29.35 4.20
N PRO A 512 6.75 -28.99 5.08
CA PRO A 512 5.54 -29.77 5.27
C PRO A 512 4.44 -29.27 4.30
N PRO A 513 3.46 -30.13 3.94
CA PRO A 513 2.38 -29.76 3.06
C PRO A 513 1.35 -28.92 3.85
N SER A 514 1.43 -27.60 3.79
CA SER A 514 0.26 -26.78 4.09
C SER A 514 0.22 -25.50 3.25
N ARG A 515 -0.86 -25.44 2.47
CA ARG A 515 -1.27 -24.38 1.56
C ARG A 515 -1.73 -23.18 2.38
N THR A 516 -0.99 -22.09 2.39
CA THR A 516 -1.52 -20.79 2.83
C THR A 516 -0.86 -19.70 2.01
N GLY A 517 -1.67 -18.94 1.27
CA GLY A 517 -1.24 -17.80 0.48
C GLY A 517 -0.93 -16.61 1.39
N ILE A 518 -0.23 -15.62 0.85
CA ILE A 518 -0.10 -14.31 1.48
C ILE A 518 -1.45 -13.60 1.30
N PHE A 519 -2.10 -13.24 2.39
CA PHE A 519 -3.38 -12.54 2.39
C PHE A 519 -3.16 -11.04 2.11
N TRP A 520 -3.66 -10.58 0.97
CA TRP A 520 -3.83 -9.16 0.65
C TRP A 520 -5.30 -8.91 0.30
N SER A 521 -6.17 -8.87 1.30
CA SER A 521 -7.54 -8.36 1.15
C SER A 521 -7.64 -7.00 1.85
N ILE A 522 -8.01 -5.96 1.09
CA ILE A 522 -8.47 -4.68 1.63
C ILE A 522 -10.01 -4.80 1.70
N PRO A 523 -10.66 -4.55 2.85
CA PRO A 523 -12.12 -4.69 2.98
C PRO A 523 -12.87 -3.77 2.00
N THR A 524 -13.78 -4.35 1.21
CA THR A 524 -14.78 -3.61 0.44
C THR A 524 -16.00 -3.36 1.33
N GLY A 525 -16.00 -2.25 2.06
CA GLY A 525 -17.05 -1.94 3.03
C GLY A 525 -18.43 -1.69 2.38
N LYS A 526 -19.41 -2.55 2.67
CA LYS A 526 -20.82 -2.17 2.80
C LYS A 526 -21.36 -2.68 4.14
N PRO A 527 -22.12 -1.89 4.91
CA PRO A 527 -22.82 -2.40 6.08
C PRO A 527 -23.98 -3.28 5.60
N ARG A 528 -23.94 -4.58 5.91
CA ARG A 528 -25.10 -5.46 5.71
C ARG A 528 -25.92 -5.50 7.01
N THR A 529 -27.20 -5.18 6.87
CA THR A 529 -28.22 -5.33 7.91
C THR A 529 -28.27 -6.78 8.38
N THR A 530 -28.22 -6.97 9.70
CA THR A 530 -28.19 -8.28 10.35
C THR A 530 -29.40 -9.13 9.98
N ASN A 531 -29.11 -10.36 9.54
CA ASN A 531 -30.12 -11.39 9.35
C ASN A 531 -30.63 -11.86 10.71
N THR A 532 -31.95 -11.90 10.85
CA THR A 532 -32.68 -12.29 12.06
C THR A 532 -32.66 -13.80 12.28
N SER A 533 -31.74 -14.29 13.11
CA SER A 533 -31.90 -15.63 13.72
C SER A 533 -31.12 -15.78 15.03
N SER A 534 -31.35 -14.89 16.00
CA SER A 534 -31.06 -15.17 17.42
C SER A 534 -31.86 -14.23 18.34
N ARG A 535 -33.20 -14.31 18.25
CA ARG A 535 -34.11 -13.73 19.26
C ARG A 535 -34.52 -14.80 20.26
N LYS A 536 -33.59 -15.28 21.07
CA LYS A 536 -33.89 -15.78 22.41
C LYS A 536 -32.72 -15.36 23.28
N ASP A 537 -33.04 -14.68 24.39
CA ASP A 537 -32.12 -14.20 25.43
C ASP A 537 -31.40 -12.86 25.20
N MET A 538 -32.19 -11.79 25.06
CA MET A 538 -31.81 -10.48 25.62
C MET A 538 -32.90 -10.01 26.58
N ARG A 539 -32.62 -10.14 27.88
CA ARG A 539 -33.42 -9.51 28.95
C ARG A 539 -33.29 -7.99 28.83
N ARG A 540 -34.45 -7.33 28.78
CA ARG A 540 -34.67 -5.88 28.86
C ARG A 540 -33.80 -5.23 29.94
N TRP A 541 -33.02 -4.22 29.56
CA TRP A 541 -32.58 -3.15 30.45
C TRP A 541 -33.16 -1.84 29.93
N THR A 542 -34.15 -1.33 30.65
CA THR A 542 -34.78 -0.02 30.46
C THR A 542 -33.99 1.03 31.24
N LEU A 543 -33.60 2.11 30.57
CA LEU A 543 -33.11 3.34 31.20
C LEU A 543 -34.27 4.07 31.93
N PRO A 544 -34.03 4.72 33.09
CA PRO A 544 -35.07 5.48 33.78
C PRO A 544 -35.32 6.85 33.12
N PRO A 545 -36.55 7.39 33.18
CA PRO A 545 -36.88 8.69 32.62
C PRO A 545 -36.67 9.80 33.65
N ASN A 546 -36.03 10.91 33.27
CA ASN A 546 -36.11 12.16 34.01
C ASN A 546 -36.97 13.16 33.23
N GLY A 547 -38.04 13.59 33.89
CA GLY A 547 -39.01 14.56 33.40
C GLY A 547 -38.57 16.02 33.63
N SER A 548 -38.67 16.79 32.54
CA SER A 548 -39.43 18.03 32.37
C SER A 548 -39.18 19.30 33.21
N ARG A 549 -39.27 20.43 32.44
CA ARG A 549 -39.64 21.83 32.73
C ARG A 549 -38.46 22.79 32.94
N HIS A 550 -38.40 24.01 32.37
CA HIS A 550 -39.26 24.83 31.51
C HIS A 550 -38.37 25.93 30.90
N GLY A 551 -38.72 26.50 29.73
CA GLY A 551 -38.27 27.87 29.39
C GLY A 551 -38.10 28.24 27.90
N GLY A 552 -39.21 28.47 27.20
CA GLY A 552 -39.43 29.70 26.40
C GLY A 552 -38.56 30.06 25.17
N PHE A 553 -39.20 29.92 24.00
CA PHE A 553 -39.33 30.92 22.91
C PHE A 553 -38.20 31.21 21.89
N ARG A 554 -38.65 31.08 20.63
CA ARG A 554 -38.45 31.92 19.41
C ARG A 554 -37.40 31.50 18.35
N LYS A 555 -37.95 31.28 17.14
CA LYS A 555 -37.32 31.34 15.82
C LYS A 555 -36.75 32.73 15.56
N SER A 556 -35.51 32.80 15.06
CA SER A 556 -35.05 33.83 14.11
C SER A 556 -33.67 33.45 13.54
N ASP A 557 -33.59 33.45 12.22
CA ASP A 557 -32.52 33.93 11.35
C ASP A 557 -31.08 33.37 11.41
N SER A 558 -30.58 33.12 10.19
CA SER A 558 -29.21 32.82 9.80
C SER A 558 -28.13 33.69 10.47
N PRO A 559 -26.89 33.17 10.55
CA PRO A 559 -25.71 33.99 10.27
C PRO A 559 -24.80 33.30 9.25
N ARG A 560 -24.55 33.92 8.09
CA ARG A 560 -23.46 34.87 7.83
C ARG A 560 -22.06 34.27 8.00
N ASN A 561 -21.40 34.15 6.85
CA ASN A 561 -19.97 34.07 6.64
C ASN A 561 -19.18 35.00 7.59
N LEU A 562 -18.10 34.45 8.17
CA LEU A 562 -16.93 35.20 8.61
C LEU A 562 -15.66 34.48 8.13
N PRO A 563 -14.57 35.21 7.81
CA PRO A 563 -13.58 34.79 6.83
C PRO A 563 -12.41 34.03 7.44
N ALA A 564 -11.74 33.25 6.59
CA ALA A 564 -10.48 32.56 6.87
C ALA A 564 -9.39 33.56 7.30
N ARG A 565 -8.73 33.28 8.43
CA ARG A 565 -7.51 33.95 8.86
C ARG A 565 -6.32 33.40 8.08
N ALA A 566 -5.53 34.31 7.50
CA ALA A 566 -4.24 34.04 6.89
C ALA A 566 -3.22 33.50 7.91
N PRO A 567 -2.21 32.70 7.49
CA PRO A 567 -1.17 32.22 8.38
C PRO A 567 -0.14 33.32 8.66
N ASP A 568 0.05 33.65 9.94
CA ASP A 568 1.08 34.56 10.42
C ASP A 568 2.48 33.99 10.17
N THR A 569 3.24 34.68 9.31
CA THR A 569 4.69 34.59 9.20
C THR A 569 5.32 35.35 10.37
N GLY A 570 5.72 34.63 11.41
CA GLY A 570 6.34 35.20 12.61
C GLY A 570 7.57 34.41 13.05
N VAL A 571 8.71 34.72 12.46
CA VAL A 571 10.03 34.34 12.97
C VAL A 571 10.21 34.99 14.35
N SER A 572 10.43 34.19 15.40
CA SER A 572 10.94 34.69 16.67
C SER A 572 12.15 33.88 17.10
N SER A 573 13.28 34.59 17.18
CA SER A 573 14.59 34.14 17.59
C SER A 573 14.79 34.40 19.08
N TRP A 574 15.21 33.39 19.86
CA TRP A 574 15.84 33.56 21.18
C TRP A 574 16.94 32.50 21.40
N PRO A 575 17.96 32.78 22.24
CA PRO A 575 19.35 32.41 22.00
C PRO A 575 19.77 31.06 22.60
N THR A 576 20.69 30.38 21.90
CA THR A 576 21.34 29.14 22.34
C THR A 576 22.74 29.44 22.87
N THR A 577 22.92 29.40 24.18
CA THR A 577 24.24 29.13 24.79
C THR A 577 24.07 28.30 26.06
N LEU A 578 24.34 27.00 25.96
CA LEU A 578 24.87 26.19 27.05
C LEU A 578 25.82 25.17 26.42
N ARG A 579 27.11 25.35 26.71
CA ARG A 579 28.19 24.42 26.34
C ARG A 579 28.12 23.18 27.23
N GLY A 580 28.15 22.00 26.61
CA GLY A 580 28.41 20.72 27.25
C GLY A 580 28.96 19.75 26.20
N CYS A 581 30.18 19.28 26.41
CA CYS A 581 31.05 18.61 25.45
C CYS A 581 30.56 17.21 25.01
N CYS A 582 30.40 16.98 23.70
CA CYS A 582 30.74 15.76 22.94
C CYS A 582 30.27 15.93 21.48
N GLY A 583 31.18 16.30 20.58
CA GLY A 583 30.85 16.55 19.18
C GLY A 583 30.77 15.25 18.36
N TRP A 584 29.59 14.91 17.86
CA TRP A 584 29.41 13.96 16.75
C TRP A 584 29.31 14.75 15.45
N ARG A 585 30.13 14.44 14.46
CA ARG A 585 30.04 15.02 13.11
C ARG A 585 29.44 14.00 12.15
N ILE A 586 28.20 14.18 11.76
CA ILE A 586 27.52 13.35 10.75
C ILE A 586 27.92 13.91 9.37
N THR A 587 28.55 13.09 8.54
CA THR A 587 28.84 13.42 7.13
C THR A 587 28.21 12.38 6.22
N ARG A 588 27.49 12.85 5.20
CA ARG A 588 26.74 12.02 4.24
C ARG A 588 27.63 11.72 3.04
N ALA A 589 28.07 10.48 2.91
CA ALA A 589 28.62 9.95 1.66
C ALA A 589 28.12 8.51 1.51
N THR A 590 27.49 8.22 0.37
CA THR A 590 27.11 6.87 -0.09
C THR A 590 26.31 6.01 0.90
N GLY A 591 25.02 6.31 1.05
CA GLY A 591 23.98 5.31 1.35
C GLY A 591 24.00 4.54 2.68
N PHE A 592 24.99 4.67 3.57
CA PHE A 592 25.04 3.94 4.85
C PHE A 592 25.41 4.83 6.04
N TRP A 593 24.74 4.59 7.19
CA TRP A 593 25.04 5.26 8.45
C TRP A 593 26.17 4.54 9.20
N HIS A 594 27.33 5.20 9.33
CA HIS A 594 28.40 4.74 10.24
C HIS A 594 28.62 5.77 11.35
N ALA A 595 28.44 5.34 12.60
CA ALA A 595 28.87 6.08 13.78
C ALA A 595 30.32 5.67 14.13
N ARG A 596 31.30 6.56 13.93
CA ARG A 596 32.69 6.35 14.39
C ARG A 596 33.01 7.31 15.52
N ARG A 597 33.52 6.77 16.63
CA ARG A 597 34.03 7.53 17.77
C ARG A 597 35.42 8.08 17.40
N THR A 598 35.61 9.40 17.41
CA THR A 598 36.93 10.01 17.28
C THR A 598 37.57 10.12 18.67
N THR A 599 38.72 9.49 18.87
CA THR A 599 39.57 9.73 20.05
C THR A 599 40.31 11.06 19.92
N PRO A 600 40.55 11.79 21.02
CA PRO A 600 41.19 13.10 20.96
C PRO A 600 42.71 12.98 20.85
N SER A 601 43.30 13.90 20.09
CA SER A 601 44.66 14.41 20.29
C SER A 601 44.57 15.84 20.79
#